data_AF-A0AAV6L0P0-F1
#
_entry.id   AF-A0AAV6L0P0-F1
#
_cell.length_a   1.000
_cell.length_b   1.000
_cell.length_c   1.000
_cell.angle_alpha   90.00
_cell.angle_beta   90.00
_cell.angle_gamma   90.00
#
_symmetry.space_group_name_H-M   'P 1'
#
loop_
_entity.id
_entity.type
_entity.pdbx_description
1 polymer ?
#
loop_
_entity_poly.entity_id
_entity_poly.type
_entity_poly.pdbx_seq_one_letter_code
_entity_poly.pdbx_strand_id
1 'polypeptide(L)'
;MFLRSRSEEVVPNGCAVLILHGRQSPDPSSKECCTTWGLIAGAIAALISEGLIEEEKLDSFNVPYYTPSAKEVQDVVEREG
;
A
#
# COMPACT_ATOMS: atom_id res chain seq x y z
N MET A 1 9.74 -8.83 6.99
CA MET A 1 11.02 -8.88 6.20
C MET A 1 11.84 -7.61 6.36
N PHE A 2 11.30 -6.41 6.09
CA PHE A 2 12.06 -5.16 6.23
C PHE A 2 12.67 -4.95 7.64
N LEU A 3 11.86 -5.10 8.70
CA LEU A 3 12.32 -4.88 10.07
C LEU A 3 13.42 -5.87 10.49
N ARG A 4 13.28 -7.15 10.15
CA ARG A 4 14.31 -8.17 10.38
C ARG A 4 15.64 -7.85 9.70
N SER A 5 15.61 -7.34 8.47
CA SER A 5 16.85 -6.90 7.82
C SER A 5 17.45 -5.69 8.54
N ARG A 6 16.62 -4.74 8.99
CA ARG A 6 17.11 -3.58 9.75
C ARG A 6 17.67 -3.95 11.12
N SER A 7 17.16 -4.99 11.79
CA SER A 7 17.67 -5.40 13.11
C SER A 7 19.09 -5.93 13.05
N GLU A 8 19.52 -6.51 11.92
CA GLU A 8 20.90 -6.98 11.72
C GLU A 8 21.87 -5.84 11.38
N GLU A 9 21.37 -4.78 10.74
CA GLU A 9 22.20 -3.68 10.22
C GLU A 9 22.30 -2.49 11.19
N VAL A 10 21.26 -2.25 11.99
CA VAL A 10 21.23 -1.15 12.95
C VAL A 10 22.06 -1.51 14.18
N VAL A 11 22.95 -0.60 14.58
CA VAL A 11 23.79 -0.78 15.77
C VAL A 11 22.95 -0.92 17.05
N PRO A 12 23.44 -1.61 18.09
CA PRO A 12 22.74 -1.68 19.38
C PRO A 12 22.38 -0.28 19.91
N ASN A 13 21.13 -0.10 20.34
CA ASN A 13 20.53 1.18 20.75
C ASN A 13 20.44 2.26 19.64
N GLY A 14 20.63 1.87 18.38
CA GLY A 14 20.36 2.73 17.23
C GLY A 14 18.85 3.01 17.07
N CYS A 15 18.52 4.02 16.27
CA CYS A 15 17.15 4.44 16.02
C CYS A 15 16.86 4.41 14.51
N ALA A 16 15.66 3.93 14.15
CA ALA A 16 15.11 4.04 12.81
C ALA A 16 13.84 4.90 12.84
N VAL A 17 13.74 5.86 11.93
CA VAL A 17 12.56 6.71 11.76
C VAL A 17 11.99 6.45 10.37
N LEU A 18 10.73 6.02 10.30
CA LEU A 18 10.03 5.67 9.06
C LEU A 18 8.84 6.59 8.86
N ILE A 19 8.66 7.10 7.64
CA ILE A 19 7.50 7.89 7.23
C ILE A 19 6.83 7.15 6.08
N LEU A 20 5.57 6.77 6.26
CA LEU A 20 4.79 5.96 5.33
C LEU A 20 3.47 6.66 5.04
N HIS A 21 2.93 6.43 3.85
CA HIS A 21 1.56 6.83 3.54
C HIS A 21 0.61 5.81 4.16
N GLY A 22 -0.15 6.24 5.17
CA GLY A 22 -1.14 5.42 5.88
C GLY A 22 -2.57 5.90 5.68
N ARG A 23 -3.50 5.22 6.38
CA ARG A 23 -4.92 5.57 6.44
C ARG A 23 -5.39 5.73 7.90
N GLN A 24 -6.43 6.53 8.13
CA GLN A 24 -7.04 6.65 9.45
C GLN A 24 -8.12 5.59 9.67
N SER A 25 -8.93 5.34 8.63
CA SER A 25 -9.96 4.30 8.69
C SER A 25 -9.36 2.91 8.90
N PRO A 26 -9.95 2.07 9.77
CA PRO A 26 -9.55 0.66 9.86
C PRO A 26 -9.87 -0.10 8.57
N ASP A 27 -10.90 0.33 7.84
CA ASP A 27 -11.34 -0.29 6.59
C ASP A 27 -10.39 0.05 5.42
N PRO A 28 -9.70 -0.95 4.83
CA PRO A 28 -8.78 -0.76 3.71
C PRO A 28 -9.48 -0.33 2.41
N SER A 29 -10.81 -0.49 2.30
CA SER A 29 -11.60 -0.07 1.14
C SER A 29 -12.16 1.35 1.26
N SER A 30 -11.86 2.04 2.37
CA SER A 30 -12.30 3.41 2.60
C SER A 30 -11.80 4.37 1.53
N LYS A 31 -12.57 5.44 1.30
CA LYS A 31 -12.22 6.46 0.29
C LYS A 31 -10.84 7.08 0.53
N GLU A 32 -10.40 7.22 1.79
CA GLU A 32 -9.06 7.72 2.11
C GLU A 32 -7.94 6.90 1.46
N CYS A 33 -8.09 5.58 1.41
CA CYS A 33 -7.13 4.65 0.81
C CYS A 33 -7.29 4.56 -0.71
N CYS A 34 -8.55 4.44 -1.17
CA CYS A 34 -8.84 4.01 -2.53
C CYS A 34 -9.06 5.15 -3.53
N THR A 35 -9.14 6.42 -3.12
CA THR A 35 -9.49 7.52 -4.04
C THR A 35 -8.52 7.61 -5.23
N THR A 36 -7.20 7.61 -4.99
CA THR A 36 -6.21 7.73 -6.07
C THR A 36 -6.29 6.55 -7.04
N TRP A 37 -6.38 5.32 -6.52
CA TRP A 37 -6.44 4.12 -7.36
C TRP A 37 -7.78 3.98 -8.08
N GLY A 38 -8.88 4.40 -7.45
CA GLY A 38 -10.20 4.44 -8.08
C GLY A 38 -10.25 5.41 -9.26
N LEU A 39 -9.59 6.57 -9.17
CA LEU A 39 -9.48 7.50 -10.30
C LEU A 39 -8.66 6.92 -11.45
N ILE A 40 -7.53 6.27 -11.14
CA ILE A 40 -6.70 5.60 -12.15
C ILE A 40 -7.47 4.46 -12.83
N ALA A 41 -8.15 3.62 -12.05
CA ALA A 41 -9.00 2.54 -12.58
C ALA A 41 -10.11 3.09 -13.49
N GLY A 42 -10.76 4.20 -13.10
CA GLY A 42 -11.75 4.86 -13.94
C GLY A 42 -11.17 5.39 -15.26
N ALA A 43 -9.97 5.96 -15.23
CA ALA A 43 -9.28 6.41 -16.45
C ALA A 43 -8.93 5.22 -17.37
N ILE A 44 -8.47 4.10 -16.81
CA ILE A 44 -8.18 2.89 -17.59
C ILE A 44 -9.46 2.29 -18.17
N ALA A 45 -10.57 2.26 -17.42
CA ALA A 45 -11.87 1.79 -17.90
C ALA A 45 -12.40 2.63 -19.08
N ALA A 46 -12.14 3.95 -19.09
CA ALA A 46 -12.45 4.79 -20.24
C ALA A 46 -11.64 4.39 -21.49
N LEU A 47 -10.34 4.12 -21.33
CA LEU A 47 -9.48 3.65 -22.43
C LEU A 47 -9.88 2.25 -22.95
N ILE A 48 -10.38 1.36 -22.07
CA ILE A 48 -10.96 0.08 -22.46
C ILE A 48 -12.22 0.29 -23.31
N SER A 49 -13.09 1.23 -22.90
CA SER A 49 -14.31 1.58 -23.65
C SER A 49 -14.00 2.16 -25.04
N GLU A 50 -12.85 2.82 -25.21
CA GLU A 50 -12.33 3.29 -26.50
C GLU A 50 -11.62 2.19 -27.32
N GLY A 51 -11.49 0.97 -26.79
CA GLY A 51 -10.82 -0.15 -27.44
C GLY A 51 -9.29 -0.02 -27.48
N LEU A 52 -8.71 0.87 -26.68
CA LEU A 52 -7.25 1.12 -26.63
C LEU A 52 -6.53 0.14 -25.69
N ILE A 53 -7.26 -0.46 -24.75
CA ILE A 53 -6.74 -1.40 -23.75
C ILE A 53 -7.69 -2.60 -23.67
N GLU A 54 -7.12 -3.80 -23.56
CA GLU A 54 -7.85 -5.05 -23.28
C GLU A 54 -8.35 -5.06 -21.84
N GLU A 55 -9.62 -5.41 -21.61
CA GLU A 55 -10.25 -5.43 -20.29
C GLU A 55 -9.50 -6.34 -19.30
N GLU A 56 -9.00 -7.48 -19.80
CA GLU A 56 -8.26 -8.47 -19.02
C GLU A 56 -7.00 -7.89 -18.36
N LYS A 57 -6.43 -6.81 -18.93
CA LYS A 57 -5.25 -6.13 -18.37
C LYS A 57 -5.60 -5.33 -17.11
N LEU A 58 -6.81 -4.78 -17.03
CA LEU A 58 -7.27 -4.11 -15.81
C LEU A 58 -7.63 -5.15 -14.74
N ASP A 59 -8.33 -6.22 -15.12
CA ASP A 59 -8.80 -7.25 -14.19
C ASP A 59 -7.65 -8.05 -13.55
N SER A 60 -6.58 -8.31 -14.31
CA SER A 60 -5.43 -9.07 -13.82
C SER A 60 -4.41 -8.23 -13.06
N PHE A 61 -4.47 -6.90 -13.20
CA PHE A 61 -3.48 -6.00 -12.63
C PHE A 61 -3.92 -5.42 -11.27
N ASN A 62 -3.21 -5.83 -10.22
CA ASN A 62 -3.30 -5.20 -8.90
C ASN A 62 -2.04 -4.38 -8.63
N VAL A 63 -2.23 -3.17 -8.11
CA VAL A 63 -1.12 -2.29 -7.77
C VAL A 63 -0.37 -2.85 -6.55
N PRO A 64 0.97 -3.00 -6.61
CA PRO A 64 1.77 -3.50 -5.50
C PRO A 64 2.00 -2.41 -4.44
N TYR A 65 0.93 -1.83 -3.93
CA TYR A 65 0.95 -0.70 -3.02
C TYR A 65 -0.15 -0.82 -1.96
N TYR A 66 0.19 -0.51 -0.71
CA TYR A 66 -0.73 -0.60 0.41
C TYR A 66 -0.55 0.58 1.37
N THR A 67 -1.65 1.18 1.82
CA THR A 67 -1.63 2.21 2.87
C THR A 67 -2.14 1.61 4.18
N PRO A 68 -1.26 1.23 5.12
CA PRO A 68 -1.68 0.60 6.36
C PRO A 68 -2.33 1.60 7.31
N SER A 69 -3.20 1.10 8.18
CA SER A 69 -3.63 1.82 9.38
C SER A 69 -2.53 1.83 10.44
N ALA A 70 -2.60 2.77 11.38
CA ALA A 70 -1.62 2.84 12.48
C ALA A 70 -1.55 1.53 13.28
N LYS A 71 -2.70 0.87 13.47
CA LYS A 71 -2.78 -0.41 14.19
C LYS A 71 -2.04 -1.53 13.46
N GLU A 72 -2.23 -1.65 12.14
CA GLU A 72 -1.52 -2.68 11.36
C GLU A 72 -0.01 -2.48 11.38
N VAL A 73 0.46 -1.23 11.35
CA VAL A 73 1.90 -0.93 11.47
C VAL A 73 2.41 -1.35 12.85
N GLN A 74 1.69 -0.98 13.91
CA GLN A 74 2.05 -1.35 15.28
C GLN A 74 2.11 -2.87 15.45
N ASP A 75 1.11 -3.61 14.97
CA ASP A 75 1.03 -5.08 15.08
C ASP A 75 2.20 -5.78 14.38
N VAL A 76 2.75 -5.19 13.31
CA VAL A 76 3.93 -5.72 12.60
C VAL A 76 5.22 -5.38 13.35
N VAL A 77 5.33 -4.14 13.85
CA VAL A 77 6.50 -3.70 14.64
C VAL A 77 6.63 -4.49 15.93
N GLU A 78 5.54 -4.74 16.65
CA GLU A 78 5.58 -5.54 17.89
C GLU A 78 5.93 -7.02 17.64
N ARG A 79 5.68 -7.53 16.43
CA ARG A 79 5.93 -8.92 16.06
C ARG A 79 7.34 -9.17 15.52
N GLU A 80 7.88 -8.21 14.77
CA GLU A 80 9.16 -8.36 14.06
C GLU A 80 10.27 -7.41 14.51
N GLY A 81 9.96 -6.36 15.27
CA GLY A 81 10.88 -5.31 15.71
C GLY A 81 11.55 -5.58 17.05
#